data_AF-A0A932GB41-F1
#
_entry.id   AF-A0A932GB41-F1
#
_cell.length_a   1.000
_cell.length_b   1.000
_cell.length_c   1.000
_cell.angle_alpha   90.00
_cell.angle_beta   90.00
_cell.angle_gamma   90.00
#
_symmetry.space_group_name_H-M   'P 1'
#
loop_
_entity.id
_entity.type
_entity.pdbx_description
1 polymer ?
#
loop_
_entity_poly.entity_id
_entity_poly.type
_entity_poly.pdbx_seq_one_letter_code
_entity_poly.pdbx_strand_id
1 'polypeptide(L)'
;MPIPPLDQDGFLPIGVHECTLGEIKGRFGVFRGSDRRPQLFARLQAFLSEAKACGLVVSVVVDGSFVSAKPEPNDIDLIVAVVPGHSFAVDLSPSE
;
A
#
# COMPACT_ATOMS: atom_id res chain seq x y z
N MET A 1 2.96 -6.85 -13.98
CA MET A 1 4.10 -6.14 -14.63
C MET A 1 4.91 -5.51 -13.51
N PRO A 2 6.24 -5.43 -13.62
CA PRO A 2 7.05 -4.82 -12.56
C PRO A 2 6.64 -3.35 -12.37
N ILE A 3 6.66 -2.89 -11.12
CA ILE A 3 6.47 -1.47 -10.78
C ILE A 3 7.47 -0.64 -11.60
N PRO A 4 7.02 0.41 -12.33
CA PRO A 4 7.91 1.23 -13.15
C PRO A 4 9.06 1.86 -12.34
N PRO A 5 10.18 2.22 -12.99
CA PRO A 5 11.21 3.00 -12.33
C PRO A 5 10.66 4.36 -11.87
N LEU A 6 11.26 4.89 -10.80
CA LEU A 6 11.00 6.27 -10.41
C LEU A 6 11.67 7.21 -11.42
N ASP A 7 11.09 8.37 -11.63
CA ASP A 7 11.70 9.44 -12.42
C ASP A 7 12.86 10.12 -11.66
N GLN A 8 13.43 11.17 -12.28
CA GLN A 8 14.53 11.94 -11.72
C GLN A 8 14.17 12.66 -10.41
N ASP A 9 12.89 12.95 -10.19
CA ASP A 9 12.36 13.63 -9.02
C ASP A 9 11.95 12.63 -7.92
N GLY A 10 12.04 11.32 -8.22
CA GLY A 10 11.80 10.25 -7.28
C GLY A 10 10.34 9.80 -7.19
N PHE A 11 9.54 10.05 -8.23
CA PHE A 11 8.13 9.68 -8.30
C PHE A 11 7.86 8.59 -9.34
N LEU A 12 6.77 7.85 -9.15
CA LEU A 12 6.28 6.95 -10.18
C LEU A 12 5.70 7.77 -11.34
N PRO A 13 5.75 7.27 -12.58
CA PRO A 13 5.03 7.86 -13.70
C PRO A 13 3.54 8.00 -13.38
N ILE A 14 2.90 9.02 -13.97
CA ILE A 14 1.45 9.24 -13.79
C ILE A 14 0.65 7.98 -14.13
N GLY A 15 -0.25 7.60 -13.23
CA GLY A 15 -1.18 6.49 -13.42
C GLY A 15 -1.23 5.53 -12.22
N VAL A 16 -2.11 4.53 -12.33
CA VAL A 16 -2.20 3.42 -11.37
C VAL A 16 -1.43 2.24 -11.94
N HIS A 17 -0.48 1.71 -11.17
CA HIS A 17 0.40 0.62 -11.60
C HIS A 17 0.05 -0.65 -10.85
N GLU A 18 -0.53 -1.63 -11.56
CA GLU A 18 -0.81 -2.94 -10.98
C GLU A 18 0.48 -3.62 -10.52
N CYS A 19 0.47 -4.11 -9.28
CA CYS A 19 1.59 -4.79 -8.70
C CYS A 19 1.16 -5.80 -7.64
N THR A 20 2.08 -6.69 -7.31
CA THR A 20 1.97 -7.64 -6.21
C THR A 20 2.53 -7.03 -4.92
N LEU A 21 2.10 -7.57 -3.78
CA LEU A 21 2.66 -7.18 -2.49
C LEU A 21 4.18 -7.43 -2.40
N GLY A 22 4.67 -8.46 -3.10
CA GLY A 22 6.11 -8.76 -3.21
C GLY A 22 6.89 -7.69 -3.96
N GLU A 23 6.32 -7.12 -5.04
CA GLU A 23 6.93 -6.01 -5.77
C GLU A 23 6.98 -4.74 -4.92
N ILE A 24 5.91 -4.42 -4.18
CA ILE A 24 5.90 -3.31 -3.22
C ILE A 24 6.98 -3.52 -2.16
N LYS A 25 7.11 -4.73 -1.61
CA LYS A 25 8.15 -5.07 -0.63
C LYS A 25 9.53 -4.78 -1.19
N GLY A 26 9.85 -5.36 -2.35
CA GLY A 26 11.17 -5.24 -2.97
C GLY A 26 11.50 -3.80 -3.35
N ARG A 27 10.51 -3.02 -3.79
CA ARG A 27 10.72 -1.66 -4.29
C ARG A 27 10.70 -0.59 -3.19
N PHE A 28 9.85 -0.73 -2.18
CA PHE A 28 9.57 0.33 -1.21
C PHE A 28 9.65 -0.10 0.26
N GLY A 29 9.56 -1.41 0.54
CA GLY A 29 9.56 -1.98 1.90
C GLY A 29 10.90 -2.51 2.41
N VAL A 30 12.00 -2.30 1.68
CA VAL A 30 13.35 -2.75 2.09
C VAL A 30 14.08 -1.71 2.94
N PHE A 31 15.05 -2.16 3.74
CA PHE A 31 15.94 -1.29 4.51
C PHE A 31 16.73 -0.35 3.60
N ARG A 32 16.73 0.94 3.92
CA ARG A 32 17.46 1.98 3.17
C ARG A 32 18.06 3.00 4.12
N GLY A 33 19.07 2.57 4.89
CA GLY A 33 19.70 3.40 5.92
C GLY A 33 18.87 3.59 7.19
N SER A 34 17.58 3.25 7.14
CA SER A 34 16.62 3.27 8.24
C SER A 34 15.66 2.08 8.12
N ASP A 35 15.15 1.63 9.26
CA ASP A 35 14.15 0.55 9.36
C ASP A 35 12.71 1.06 9.16
N ARG A 36 12.53 2.37 8.94
CA ARG A 36 11.21 2.98 8.76
C ARG A 36 10.37 2.30 7.67
N ARG A 37 10.97 2.06 6.50
CA ARG A 37 10.30 1.41 5.36
C ARG A 37 9.91 -0.06 5.65
N PRO A 38 10.82 -0.91 6.17
CA PRO A 38 10.47 -2.24 6.66
C PRO A 38 9.33 -2.25 7.69
N GLN A 39 9.36 -1.35 8.67
CA GLN A 39 8.31 -1.27 9.70
C GLN A 39 6.95 -0.89 9.11
N LEU A 40 6.91 0.14 8.25
CA LEU A 40 5.68 0.55 7.56
C LEU A 40 5.14 -0.56 6.66
N PHE A 41 6.02 -1.25 5.92
CA PHE A 41 5.63 -2.37 5.09
C PHE A 41 5.05 -3.55 5.89
N ALA A 42 5.62 -3.86 7.06
CA ALA A 42 5.07 -4.90 7.94
C ALA A 42 3.64 -4.56 8.40
N ARG A 43 3.36 -3.29 8.72
CA ARG A 43 2.01 -2.82 9.07
C ARG A 43 1.05 -2.89 7.87
N LEU A 44 1.50 -2.51 6.68
CA LEU A 44 0.72 -2.66 5.45
C LEU A 44 0.35 -4.13 5.21
N GLN A 45 1.30 -5.06 5.39
CA GLN A 45 1.05 -6.48 5.21
C GLN A 45 0.00 -7.01 6.21
N ALA A 46 0.06 -6.58 7.48
CA ALA A 46 -0.94 -6.94 8.48
C ALA A 46 -2.33 -6.39 8.09
N PHE A 47 -2.41 -5.11 7.74
CA PHE A 47 -3.64 -4.47 7.28
C PHE A 47 -4.25 -5.18 6.07
N LEU A 48 -3.46 -5.50 5.04
CA LEU A 48 -3.95 -6.19 3.85
C LEU A 48 -4.44 -7.61 4.15
N SER A 49 -3.86 -8.28 5.15
CA SER A 49 -4.35 -9.58 5.61
C SER A 49 -5.75 -9.47 6.23
N GLU A 50 -5.96 -8.48 7.09
CA GLU A 50 -7.26 -8.20 7.72
C GLU A 50 -8.31 -7.71 6.70
N ALA A 51 -7.91 -6.79 5.82
CA ALA A 51 -8.74 -6.26 4.74
C ALA A 51 -9.24 -7.38 3.82
N LYS A 52 -8.38 -8.35 3.51
CA LYS A 52 -8.74 -9.53 2.73
C LYS A 52 -9.71 -10.45 3.49
N ALA A 53 -9.49 -10.65 4.80
CA ALA A 53 -10.35 -11.49 5.63
C ALA A 53 -11.77 -10.91 5.77
N CYS A 54 -11.91 -9.59 5.76
CA CYS A 54 -13.20 -8.89 5.80
C CYS A 54 -14.12 -9.24 4.61
N GLY A 55 -13.57 -9.68 3.47
CA GLY A 55 -14.35 -10.07 2.28
C GLY A 55 -15.03 -8.90 1.55
N LEU A 56 -14.89 -7.67 2.06
CA LEU A 56 -15.48 -6.45 1.49
C LEU A 56 -14.52 -5.68 0.59
N VAL A 57 -13.21 -5.88 0.74
CA VAL A 57 -12.19 -5.12 -0.01
C VAL A 57 -11.92 -5.77 -1.38
N VAL A 58 -12.07 -4.98 -2.43
CA VAL A 58 -11.88 -5.38 -3.83
C VAL A 58 -10.46 -5.06 -4.29
N SER A 59 -9.95 -3.87 -3.96
CA SER A 59 -8.59 -3.47 -4.27
C SER A 59 -8.09 -2.40 -3.30
N VAL A 60 -6.77 -2.25 -3.23
CA VAL A 60 -6.10 -1.22 -2.43
C VAL A 60 -5.08 -0.52 -3.31
N VAL A 61 -5.14 0.82 -3.35
CA VAL A 61 -4.12 1.66 -3.97
C VAL A 61 -3.21 2.19 -2.87
N VAL A 62 -1.90 2.09 -3.07
CA VAL A 62 -0.87 2.61 -2.18
C VAL A 62 -0.27 3.85 -2.81
N ASP A 63 -0.23 4.94 -2.07
CA ASP A 63 0.23 6.24 -2.57
C ASP A 63 1.12 6.95 -1.54
N GLY A 64 1.37 8.23 -1.79
CA GLY A 64 2.07 9.13 -0.90
C GLY A 64 3.57 8.88 -0.87
N SER A 65 4.18 9.38 0.20
CA SER A 65 5.64 9.41 0.27
C SER A 65 6.28 8.01 0.37
N PHE A 66 5.51 6.99 0.75
CA PHE A 66 6.00 5.60 0.82
C PHE A 66 6.42 5.05 -0.55
N VAL A 67 5.67 5.35 -1.60
CA VAL A 67 5.94 4.90 -2.98
C VAL A 67 6.83 5.87 -3.78
N SER A 68 7.54 6.77 -3.08
CA SER A 68 8.51 7.71 -3.66
C SER A 68 9.97 7.35 -3.29
N ALA A 69 10.92 8.17 -3.74
CA ALA A 69 12.33 8.08 -3.34
C ALA A 69 12.62 8.60 -1.92
N LYS A 70 11.66 9.25 -1.22
CA LYS A 70 11.87 9.82 0.12
C LYS A 70 12.46 8.76 1.08
N PRO A 71 13.65 8.93 1.66
CA PRO A 71 14.31 7.87 2.42
C PRO A 71 13.45 7.34 3.58
N GLU A 72 12.85 8.27 4.34
CA GLU A 72 12.03 7.99 5.51
C GLU A 72 10.61 8.56 5.32
N PRO A 73 9.69 7.80 4.72
CA PRO A 73 8.29 8.16 4.68
C PRO A 73 7.68 8.14 6.09
N ASN A 74 6.75 9.05 6.35
CA ASN A 74 6.11 9.15 7.64
C ASN A 74 5.04 8.06 7.82
N ASP A 75 4.31 7.73 6.77
CA ASP A 75 3.12 6.89 6.79
C ASP A 75 2.94 6.23 5.42
N ILE A 76 1.85 5.49 5.28
CA ILE A 76 1.40 4.92 4.01
C ILE A 76 0.00 5.46 3.76
N ASP A 77 -0.18 6.15 2.64
CA ASP A 77 -1.48 6.60 2.18
C ASP A 77 -2.16 5.48 1.40
N LEU A 78 -3.43 5.19 1.74
CA LEU A 78 -4.20 4.10 1.15
C LEU A 78 -5.55 4.60 0.64
N ILE A 79 -5.93 4.14 -0.54
CA ILE A 79 -7.32 4.16 -1.02
C ILE A 79 -7.81 2.72 -1.03
N VAL A 80 -8.88 2.43 -0.28
CA VAL A 80 -9.48 1.10 -0.19
C VAL A 80 -10.78 1.09 -0.98
N ALA A 81 -10.81 0.32 -2.06
CA ALA A 81 -12.03 0.10 -2.84
C ALA A 81 -12.78 -1.10 -2.25
N VAL A 82 -14.05 -0.90 -1.92
CA VAL A 82 -14.94 -1.93 -1.36
C VAL A 82 -16.00 -2.37 -2.36
N VAL A 83 -16.66 -3.50 -2.08
CA VAL A 83 -17.76 -4.01 -2.90
C VAL A 83 -18.88 -2.96 -3.04
N PRO A 84 -19.54 -2.88 -4.22
CA PRO A 84 -20.66 -1.98 -4.42
C PRO A 84 -21.79 -2.21 -3.40
N GLY A 85 -22.44 -1.12 -2.98
CA GLY A 85 -23.57 -1.18 -2.05
C GLY A 85 -23.19 -1.38 -0.59
N HIS A 86 -21.90 -1.47 -0.25
CA HIS A 86 -21.46 -1.40 1.14
C HIS A 86 -21.80 -0.04 1.75
N SER A 87 -22.43 -0.05 2.93
CA SER A 87 -22.72 1.16 3.68
C SER A 87 -21.55 1.51 4.57
N PHE A 88 -20.90 2.64 4.29
CA PHE A 88 -19.80 3.18 5.12
C PHE A 88 -20.24 3.63 6.52
N ALA A 89 -21.54 3.60 6.83
CA ALA A 89 -22.05 3.84 8.18
C ALA A 89 -21.95 2.60 9.09
N VAL A 90 -21.58 1.45 8.53
CA VAL A 90 -21.37 0.20 9.27
C VAL A 90 -19.87 0.00 9.48
N ASP A 91 -19.48 -0.32 10.71
CA ASP A 91 -18.08 -0.66 10.99
C ASP A 91 -17.62 -1.87 10.17
N LEU A 92 -16.45 -1.73 9.56
CA LEU A 92 -15.74 -2.81 8.90
C LEU A 92 -15.03 -3.67 9.95
N SER A 93 -15.80 -4.42 10.73
CA SER A 93 -15.25 -5.41 11.65
C SER A 93 -14.58 -6.52 10.82
N PRO A 94 -13.30 -6.86 11.05
CA PRO A 94 -12.76 -8.14 10.60
C PRO A 94 -13.69 -9.22 11.15
N SER A 95 -14.26 -10.05 10.27
CA SER A 95 -15.12 -11.17 10.71
C SER A 95 -14.36 -12.04 11.71
N GLU A 96 -15.06 -12.43 12.79
CA GLU A 96 -14.55 -13.34 13.84
C GLU A 96 -13.96 -14.65 13.30
#